data_AF-Q73EB1-F1
#
_entry.id   AF-Q73EB1-F1
#
_cell.length_a   1.000
_cell.length_b   1.000
_cell.length_c   1.000
_cell.angle_alpha   90.00
_cell.angle_beta   90.00
_cell.angle_gamma   90.00
#
_symmetry.space_group_name_H-M   'P 1'
#
loop_
_entity.id
_entity.type
_entity.pdbx_description
1 polymer ?
#
loop_
_entity_poly.entity_id
_entity_poly.type
_entity_poly.pdbx_seq_one_letter_code
_entity_poly.pdbx_strand_id
1 'polypeptide(L)'
;MSYIKEKEQAGDPAELYLETKKQLYEQLTYDVAEEIESFVERVGEAFFQKIHDCIEKRNEMLEEEVSKPLRNPDNKEVHSQCITRFFQLTHVGEIRDELKGILDFPHLGKGYYDFIEEISKNQHGHLFKKLYFTGNVFEDLKKKMNLSMDTTIKNFQNYYEAYAQYTELVRDIQSRLPGKQFVQLVSQIMASLVMGFGGSLLIKGLAKLLDPDALKIVNAQENVRQMWEKYNEQLKVDLEQLKTHYKYVQLSLYGGAFLTVNKQLKMSGIEFQKLYLQDNVYKLQLIKEEQGQVITWATETISHIQSLLKKSEINQAIKVSNQFYQHVSEYPVMERTIIKSGKSIKYYANLLKFAALMCKSLELYGKEKDTFITFTAELFKQLPMVVHDHDLRHLGLMTKTEFIMNFLHHGLKENQKLNLILDYEMSMIKRKDEHDLYPGEELKEFSSSQYLAILLARFMKSKRQKVNSFYRISQNEEVPFAVMISLKRLYKKTQGWDSFYKYLLACTTNERLSNTFNKVKGVLQV
;
A
#
# COMPACT_ATOMS: atom_id res chain seq x y z
N MET A 1 -1.46 13.22 23.02
CA MET A 1 -0.37 14.09 23.50
C MET A 1 0.69 14.11 22.43
N SER A 2 1.08 15.32 22.01
CA SER A 2 1.89 15.58 20.81
C SER A 2 3.24 14.87 20.86
N TYR A 3 3.55 14.07 19.83
CA TYR A 3 4.90 13.52 19.61
C TYR A 3 5.89 14.58 19.12
N ILE A 4 5.40 15.78 18.81
CA ILE A 4 6.24 16.96 18.63
C ILE A 4 6.76 17.30 20.02
N LYS A 5 8.03 17.00 20.29
CA LYS A 5 8.68 17.54 21.47
C LYS A 5 8.57 19.06 21.38
N GLU A 6 7.71 19.65 22.21
CA GLU A 6 7.82 21.05 22.61
C GLU A 6 9.06 21.19 23.50
N LYS A 7 10.25 20.93 22.93
CA LYS A 7 11.46 21.45 23.53
C LYS A 7 11.45 22.95 23.22
N GLU A 8 11.41 23.76 24.28
CA GLU A 8 11.44 25.23 24.24
C GLU A 8 12.72 25.80 23.60
N GLN A 9 13.68 24.95 23.23
CA GLN A 9 14.81 25.30 22.38
C GLN A 9 14.66 24.58 21.04
N ALA A 10 14.64 25.36 19.96
CA ALA A 10 14.68 24.88 18.59
C ALA A 10 15.90 23.97 18.40
N GLY A 11 15.71 22.66 18.59
CA GLY A 11 16.71 21.67 18.19
C GLY A 11 16.89 21.75 16.68
N ASP A 12 18.11 21.48 16.22
CA ASP A 12 18.40 21.35 14.79
C ASP A 12 17.39 20.36 14.17
N PRO A 13 16.60 20.75 13.14
CA PRO A 13 15.64 19.87 12.49
C PRO A 13 16.25 18.55 12.01
N ALA A 14 17.55 18.54 11.66
CA ALA A 14 18.25 17.32 11.28
C ALA A 14 18.41 16.37 12.49
N GLU A 15 18.79 16.88 13.65
CA GLU A 15 18.88 16.09 14.89
C GLU A 15 17.51 15.57 15.32
N LEU A 16 16.48 16.41 15.24
CA LEU A 16 15.10 16.02 15.58
C LEU A 16 14.56 14.94 14.62
N TYR A 17 14.89 15.04 13.33
CA TYR A 17 14.57 14.00 12.34
C TYR A 17 15.23 12.67 12.70
N LEU A 18 16.54 12.67 12.95
CA LEU A 18 17.29 11.46 13.30
C LEU A 18 16.83 10.84 14.62
N GLU A 19 16.53 11.66 15.63
CA GLU A 19 15.99 11.19 16.91
C GLU A 19 14.62 10.52 16.72
N THR A 20 13.73 11.15 15.95
CA THR A 20 12.40 10.61 15.67
C THR A 20 12.48 9.32 14.86
N LYS A 21 13.35 9.27 13.85
CA LYS A 21 13.63 8.06 13.07
C LYS A 21 14.12 6.93 13.98
N LYS A 22 15.08 7.20 14.85
CA LYS A 22 15.59 6.20 15.82
C LYS A 22 14.46 5.63 16.69
N GLN A 23 13.59 6.49 17.21
CA GLN A 23 12.45 6.05 18.02
C GLN A 23 11.48 5.14 17.25
N LEU A 24 11.26 5.39 15.95
CA LEU A 24 10.43 4.52 15.12
C LEU A 24 11.01 3.11 15.05
N TYR A 25 12.30 2.99 14.73
CA TYR A 25 12.98 1.70 14.61
C TYR A 25 13.13 0.96 15.94
N GLU A 26 13.12 1.67 17.08
CA GLU A 26 13.17 1.05 18.41
C GLU A 26 11.80 0.51 18.87
N GLN A 27 10.69 1.12 18.43
CA GLN A 27 9.36 0.85 18.99
C GLN A 27 8.41 0.12 18.02
N LEU A 28 8.70 0.16 16.72
CA LEU A 28 7.96 -0.51 15.65
C LEU A 28 8.79 -1.68 15.08
N THR A 29 8.13 -2.55 14.32
CA THR A 29 8.84 -3.55 13.52
C THR A 29 9.60 -2.88 12.38
N TYR A 30 10.69 -3.51 11.91
CA TYR A 30 11.56 -2.94 10.88
C TYR A 30 10.78 -2.54 9.62
N ASP A 31 9.99 -3.46 9.04
CA ASP A 31 9.16 -3.23 7.85
C ASP A 31 8.20 -2.03 8.01
N VAL A 32 7.67 -1.83 9.22
CA VAL A 32 6.73 -0.75 9.52
C VAL A 32 7.46 0.59 9.62
N ALA A 33 8.60 0.63 10.32
CA ALA A 33 9.41 1.83 10.42
C ALA A 33 9.97 2.27 9.06
N GLU A 34 10.44 1.31 8.26
CA GLU A 34 10.98 1.54 6.91
C GLU A 34 9.92 2.08 5.94
N GLU A 35 8.69 1.55 5.96
CA GLU A 35 7.60 2.06 5.12
C GLU A 35 7.21 3.50 5.50
N ILE A 36 7.18 3.84 6.80
CA ILE A 36 6.91 5.22 7.25
C ILE A 36 8.00 6.17 6.77
N GLU A 37 9.27 5.81 6.95
CA GLU A 37 10.40 6.61 6.46
C GLU A 37 10.32 6.78 4.94
N SER A 38 10.14 5.68 4.20
CA SER A 38 10.07 5.69 2.74
C SER A 38 8.92 6.54 2.21
N PHE A 39 7.77 6.51 2.89
CA PHE A 39 6.63 7.36 2.56
C PHE A 39 6.95 8.84 2.79
N VAL A 40 7.54 9.19 3.93
CA VAL A 40 7.93 10.58 4.25
C VAL A 40 8.97 11.11 3.26
N GLU A 41 9.98 10.30 2.93
CA GLU A 41 10.99 10.63 1.93
C GLU A 41 10.35 10.89 0.56
N ARG A 42 9.46 10.01 0.11
CA ARG A 42 8.76 10.16 -1.17
C ARG A 42 7.88 11.41 -1.24
N VAL A 43 7.11 11.68 -0.19
CA VAL A 43 6.23 12.87 -0.13
C VAL A 43 7.06 14.16 -0.04
N GLY A 44 8.15 14.13 0.74
CA GLY A 44 9.11 15.23 0.82
C GLY A 44 9.76 15.52 -0.53
N GLU A 45 10.31 14.50 -1.19
CA GLU A 45 10.98 14.66 -2.48
C GLU A 45 10.01 15.17 -3.55
N ALA A 46 8.80 14.61 -3.64
CA ALA A 46 7.81 15.05 -4.62
C ALA A 46 7.37 16.52 -4.42
N PHE A 47 7.35 17.02 -3.19
CA PHE A 47 7.03 18.42 -2.91
C PHE A 47 8.18 19.35 -3.28
N PHE A 48 9.41 19.03 -2.84
CA PHE A 48 10.58 19.87 -3.10
C PHE A 48 11.05 19.80 -4.55
N GLN A 49 10.90 18.67 -5.24
CA GLN A 49 11.22 18.59 -6.68
C GLN A 49 10.44 19.62 -7.48
N LYS A 50 9.14 19.83 -7.19
CA LYS A 50 8.33 20.86 -7.87
C LYS A 50 8.85 22.28 -7.62
N ILE A 51 9.37 22.54 -6.41
CA ILE A 51 9.98 23.82 -6.05
C ILE A 51 11.31 23.98 -6.81
N HIS A 52 12.15 22.96 -6.79
CA HIS A 52 13.42 22.95 -7.51
C HIS A 52 13.23 23.11 -9.02
N ASP A 53 12.32 22.37 -9.65
CA ASP A 53 12.03 22.47 -11.08
C ASP A 53 11.67 23.90 -11.50
N CYS A 54 10.91 24.62 -10.66
CA CYS A 54 10.53 26.02 -10.91
C CYS A 54 11.75 26.96 -10.83
N ILE A 55 12.55 26.80 -9.77
CA ILE A 55 13.71 27.66 -9.49
C ILE A 55 14.86 27.38 -10.47
N GLU A 56 15.16 26.11 -10.73
CA GLU A 56 16.23 25.68 -11.65
C GLU A 56 15.94 26.15 -13.05
N LYS A 57 14.71 26.01 -13.55
CA LYS A 57 14.34 26.52 -14.87
C LYS A 57 14.64 28.02 -15.01
N ARG A 58 14.29 28.84 -14.00
CA ARG A 58 14.64 30.27 -14.02
C ARG A 58 16.16 30.47 -13.97
N ASN A 59 16.86 29.74 -13.11
CA ASN A 59 18.30 29.88 -12.94
C ASN A 59 19.09 29.45 -14.19
N GLU A 60 18.64 28.42 -14.90
CA GLU A 60 19.18 28.01 -16.20
C GLU A 60 18.97 29.10 -17.25
N MET A 61 17.76 29.68 -17.32
CA MET A 61 17.49 30.80 -18.22
C MET A 61 18.36 32.03 -17.88
N LEU A 62 18.58 32.31 -16.59
CA LEU A 62 19.50 33.36 -16.16
C LEU A 62 20.95 33.04 -16.56
N GLU A 63 21.41 31.80 -16.40
CA GLU A 63 22.78 31.46 -16.77
C GLU A 63 23.00 31.52 -18.29
N GLU A 64 22.10 30.92 -19.08
CA GLU A 64 22.24 30.83 -20.55
C GLU A 64 21.93 32.14 -21.27
N GLU A 65 20.90 32.88 -20.84
CA GLU A 65 20.42 34.06 -21.57
C GLU A 65 20.98 35.39 -21.00
N VAL A 66 21.53 35.37 -19.78
CA VAL A 66 22.04 36.57 -19.09
C VAL A 66 23.51 36.40 -18.73
N SER A 67 23.87 35.48 -17.85
CA SER A 67 25.24 35.38 -17.30
C SER A 67 26.28 35.05 -18.37
N LYS A 68 26.08 34.02 -19.19
CA LYS A 68 27.04 33.60 -20.21
C LYS A 68 27.24 34.67 -21.30
N PRO A 69 26.19 35.25 -21.92
CA PRO A 69 26.38 36.29 -22.92
C PRO A 69 26.98 37.58 -22.34
N LEU A 70 26.74 37.88 -21.05
CA LEU A 70 27.36 39.03 -20.39
C LEU A 70 28.86 38.85 -20.10
N ARG A 71 29.39 37.62 -20.06
CA ARG A 71 30.84 37.39 -19.87
C ARG A 71 31.67 37.86 -21.06
N ASN A 72 31.12 37.79 -22.28
CA ASN A 72 31.73 38.28 -23.52
C ASN A 72 30.66 38.89 -24.43
N PRO A 73 30.22 40.14 -24.17
CA PRO A 73 29.15 40.75 -24.96
C PRO A 73 29.66 41.13 -26.35
N ASP A 74 29.09 40.53 -27.40
CA ASP A 74 29.48 40.80 -28.79
C ASP A 74 29.28 42.27 -29.21
N ASN A 75 28.27 42.94 -28.63
CA ASN A 75 27.96 44.35 -28.88
C ASN A 75 27.04 44.95 -27.79
N LYS A 76 26.73 46.25 -27.92
CA LYS A 76 25.83 47.00 -27.03
C LYS A 76 24.39 46.47 -27.04
N GLU A 77 23.92 45.94 -28.16
CA GLU A 77 22.55 45.43 -28.29
C GLU A 77 22.37 44.15 -27.47
N VAL A 78 23.34 43.24 -27.52
CA VAL A 78 23.38 42.02 -26.69
C VAL A 78 23.38 42.36 -25.20
N HIS A 79 24.20 43.33 -24.78
CA HIS A 79 24.18 43.77 -23.38
C HIS A 79 22.79 44.29 -22.95
N SER A 80 22.08 45.01 -23.84
CA SER A 80 20.78 45.62 -23.51
C SER A 80 19.73 44.56 -23.33
N GLN A 81 19.76 43.57 -24.23
CA GLN A 81 18.90 42.40 -24.20
C GLN A 81 19.14 41.58 -22.93
N CYS A 82 20.39 41.34 -22.52
CA CYS A 82 20.71 40.62 -21.29
C CYS A 82 20.23 41.34 -20.03
N ILE A 83 20.44 42.66 -19.92
CA ILE A 83 19.95 43.43 -18.76
C ILE A 83 18.42 43.44 -18.72
N THR A 84 17.77 43.67 -19.86
CA THR A 84 16.30 43.59 -19.95
C THR A 84 15.80 42.22 -19.55
N ARG A 85 16.47 41.16 -20.03
CA ARG A 85 16.12 39.78 -19.75
C ARG A 85 16.32 39.41 -18.28
N PHE A 86 17.37 39.92 -17.64
CA PHE A 86 17.57 39.80 -16.19
C PHE A 86 16.37 40.35 -15.42
N PHE A 87 15.94 41.58 -15.71
CA PHE A 87 14.81 42.21 -15.02
C PHE A 87 13.47 41.52 -15.29
N GLN A 88 13.31 40.88 -16.46
CA GLN A 88 12.15 40.05 -16.77
C GLN A 88 12.15 38.75 -15.96
N LEU A 89 13.26 38.01 -15.95
CA LEU A 89 13.39 36.72 -15.28
C LEU A 89 13.43 36.83 -13.75
N THR A 90 13.74 38.01 -13.22
CA THR A 90 13.80 38.28 -11.77
C THR A 90 12.66 39.18 -11.29
N HIS A 91 11.61 39.37 -12.09
CA HIS A 91 10.53 40.30 -11.75
C HIS A 91 9.95 40.04 -10.35
N VAL A 92 9.95 41.06 -9.49
CA VAL A 92 9.75 40.84 -8.05
C VAL A 92 8.36 40.32 -7.70
N GLY A 93 7.35 40.63 -8.52
CA GLY A 93 6.01 40.06 -8.35
C GLY A 93 5.99 38.54 -8.50
N GLU A 94 6.74 38.00 -9.46
CA GLU A 94 6.81 36.56 -9.71
C GLU A 94 7.61 35.86 -8.61
N ILE A 95 8.74 36.45 -8.21
CA ILE A 95 9.58 35.93 -7.12
C ILE A 95 8.84 35.94 -5.77
N ARG A 96 8.03 36.97 -5.51
CA ARG A 96 7.17 37.02 -4.32
C ARG A 96 6.16 35.88 -4.31
N ASP A 97 5.50 35.65 -5.43
CA ASP A 97 4.44 34.65 -5.54
C ASP A 97 5.04 33.22 -5.47
N GLU A 98 6.23 33.00 -6.04
CA GLU A 98 7.03 31.78 -5.84
C GLU A 98 7.38 31.58 -4.35
N LEU A 99 7.98 32.58 -3.70
CA LEU A 99 8.34 32.50 -2.29
C LEU A 99 7.11 32.22 -1.40
N LYS A 100 5.97 32.83 -1.71
CA LYS A 100 4.71 32.54 -1.03
C LYS A 100 4.27 31.08 -1.23
N GLY A 101 4.40 30.55 -2.44
CA GLY A 101 4.08 29.15 -2.75
C GLY A 101 4.94 28.15 -1.98
N ILE A 102 6.23 28.45 -1.82
CA ILE A 102 7.18 27.64 -1.03
C ILE A 102 6.76 27.56 0.45
N LEU A 103 6.20 28.64 1.01
CA LEU A 103 5.90 28.79 2.44
C LEU A 103 4.46 28.40 2.83
N ASP A 104 3.58 28.06 1.87
CA ASP A 104 2.14 27.90 2.11
C ASP A 104 1.74 26.54 2.71
N PHE A 105 2.49 25.48 2.36
CA PHE A 105 2.24 24.09 2.78
C PHE A 105 0.74 23.68 2.79
N PRO A 106 0.01 23.84 1.68
CA PRO A 106 -1.46 23.74 1.65
C PRO A 106 -1.99 22.35 2.03
N HIS A 107 -1.18 21.31 1.84
CA HIS A 107 -1.58 19.92 2.07
C HIS A 107 -1.17 19.36 3.43
N LEU A 108 -0.48 20.11 4.28
CA LEU A 108 0.04 19.57 5.54
C LEU A 108 -1.09 19.09 6.47
N GLY A 109 -2.06 19.97 6.78
CA GLY A 109 -3.17 19.63 7.67
C GLY A 109 -4.21 18.74 7.00
N LYS A 110 -4.66 19.14 5.79
CA LYS A 110 -5.65 18.38 5.03
C LYS A 110 -5.17 16.96 4.75
N GLY A 111 -3.93 16.80 4.26
CA GLY A 111 -3.36 15.49 3.95
C GLY A 111 -3.27 14.57 5.17
N TYR A 112 -2.89 15.11 6.34
CA TYR A 112 -2.90 14.33 7.58
C TYR A 112 -4.30 13.87 7.98
N TYR A 113 -5.31 14.73 7.89
CA TYR A 113 -6.68 14.36 8.24
C TYR A 113 -7.31 13.38 7.26
N ASP A 114 -7.06 13.54 5.95
CA ASP A 114 -7.48 12.60 4.93
C ASP A 114 -6.86 11.21 5.21
N PHE A 115 -5.57 11.17 5.58
CA PHE A 115 -4.90 9.96 6.04
C PHE A 115 -5.59 9.32 7.27
N ILE A 116 -5.88 10.09 8.32
CA ILE A 116 -6.54 9.57 9.53
C ILE A 116 -7.92 9.01 9.20
N GLU A 117 -8.68 9.68 8.33
CA GLU A 117 -10.00 9.23 7.91
C GLU A 117 -9.93 7.87 7.20
N GLU A 118 -9.06 7.74 6.19
CA GLU A 118 -8.92 6.52 5.41
C GLU A 118 -8.36 5.37 6.25
N ILE A 119 -7.26 5.60 6.98
CA ILE A 119 -6.64 4.53 7.76
C ILE A 119 -7.55 4.03 8.88
N SER A 120 -8.45 4.88 9.38
CA SER A 120 -9.41 4.51 10.44
C SER A 120 -10.48 3.50 10.01
N LYS A 121 -10.61 3.21 8.71
CA LYS A 121 -11.54 2.20 8.17
C LYS A 121 -11.02 0.77 8.36
N ASN A 122 -9.73 0.59 8.67
CA ASN A 122 -9.10 -0.70 8.89
C ASN A 122 -9.42 -1.30 10.29
N GLN A 123 -9.01 -2.56 10.52
CA GLN A 123 -9.19 -3.25 11.80
C GLN A 123 -8.48 -2.54 12.96
N HIS A 124 -9.17 -2.23 14.06
CA HIS A 124 -8.69 -1.33 15.14
C HIS A 124 -8.47 0.14 14.71
N GLY A 125 -8.99 0.55 13.55
CA GLY A 125 -8.82 1.91 13.02
C GLY A 125 -9.46 3.01 13.88
N HIS A 126 -10.40 2.67 14.77
CA HIS A 126 -10.95 3.60 15.76
C HIS A 126 -9.89 4.22 16.69
N LEU A 127 -8.72 3.59 16.84
CA LEU A 127 -7.60 4.14 17.63
C LEU A 127 -7.00 5.38 16.96
N PHE A 128 -6.99 5.45 15.62
CA PHE A 128 -6.51 6.60 14.87
C PHE A 128 -7.45 7.81 14.96
N LYS A 129 -8.76 7.59 15.10
CA LYS A 129 -9.75 8.68 15.24
C LYS A 129 -9.53 9.54 16.50
N LYS A 130 -8.75 9.07 17.47
CA LYS A 130 -8.38 9.85 18.67
C LYS A 130 -7.22 10.82 18.41
N LEU A 131 -6.64 10.81 17.21
CA LEU A 131 -5.44 11.57 16.85
C LEU A 131 -5.75 12.85 16.05
N TYR A 132 -7.03 13.19 15.85
CA TYR A 132 -7.37 14.51 15.32
C TYR A 132 -6.87 15.60 16.28
N PHE A 133 -6.03 16.50 15.76
CA PHE A 133 -5.60 17.68 16.48
C PHE A 133 -6.75 18.69 16.62
N THR A 134 -6.80 19.38 17.76
CA THR A 134 -7.69 20.52 18.00
C THR A 134 -6.90 21.82 17.97
N GLY A 135 -7.49 22.93 17.53
CA GLY A 135 -6.84 24.24 17.50
C GLY A 135 -5.91 24.46 16.31
N ASN A 136 -4.90 25.32 16.46
CA ASN A 136 -4.07 25.85 15.37
C ASN A 136 -2.75 25.09 15.13
N VAL A 137 -2.67 23.80 15.47
CA VAL A 137 -1.43 23.00 15.43
C VAL A 137 -0.71 23.08 14.08
N PHE A 138 -1.42 22.96 12.97
CA PHE A 138 -0.80 23.01 11.64
C PHE A 138 -0.30 24.40 11.28
N GLU A 139 -0.96 25.46 11.73
CA GLU A 139 -0.49 26.83 11.52
C GLU A 139 0.77 27.10 12.34
N ASP A 140 0.87 26.57 13.56
CA ASP A 140 2.07 26.68 14.37
C ASP A 140 3.24 25.85 13.79
N LEU A 141 2.95 24.67 13.24
CA LEU A 141 3.94 23.88 12.50
C LEU A 141 4.45 24.62 11.26
N LYS A 142 3.56 25.21 10.46
CA LYS A 142 3.94 26.04 9.30
C LYS A 142 4.82 27.21 9.71
N LYS A 143 4.43 27.96 10.76
CA LYS A 143 5.26 29.05 11.28
C LYS A 143 6.65 28.59 11.67
N LYS A 144 6.76 27.47 12.39
CA LYS A 144 8.06 26.91 12.79
C LYS A 144 8.90 26.48 11.58
N MET A 145 8.30 25.87 10.56
CA MET A 145 9.00 25.55 9.31
C MET A 145 9.48 26.82 8.60
N ASN A 146 8.64 27.85 8.55
CA ASN A 146 8.97 29.12 7.88
C ASN A 146 10.14 29.87 8.55
N LEU A 147 10.43 29.63 9.84
CA LEU A 147 11.64 30.18 10.49
C LEU A 147 12.94 29.73 9.81
N SER A 148 12.95 28.55 9.18
CA SER A 148 14.08 28.09 8.37
C SER A 148 14.34 28.95 7.12
N MET A 149 13.44 29.89 6.81
CA MET A 149 13.50 30.76 5.62
C MET A 149 13.67 32.25 5.98
N ASP A 150 13.84 32.60 7.26
CA ASP A 150 13.90 33.99 7.73
C ASP A 150 14.99 34.81 7.02
N THR A 151 16.16 34.22 6.79
CA THR A 151 17.27 34.88 6.10
C THR A 151 16.95 35.11 4.63
N THR A 152 16.38 34.12 3.94
CA THR A 152 15.89 34.26 2.56
C THR A 152 14.81 35.34 2.45
N ILE A 153 13.85 35.39 3.38
CA ILE A 153 12.79 36.41 3.41
C ILE A 153 13.40 37.80 3.57
N LYS A 154 14.38 37.96 4.47
CA LYS A 154 15.09 39.23 4.66
C LYS A 154 15.88 39.64 3.42
N ASN A 155 16.57 38.70 2.77
CA ASN A 155 17.30 38.97 1.53
C ASN A 155 16.37 39.33 0.38
N PHE A 156 15.19 38.70 0.31
CA PHE A 156 14.14 39.06 -0.64
C PHE A 156 13.61 40.48 -0.39
N GLN A 157 13.42 40.89 0.87
CA GLN A 157 13.04 42.27 1.20
C GLN A 157 14.08 43.29 0.73
N ASN A 158 15.37 43.02 0.98
CA ASN A 158 16.47 43.88 0.48
C ASN A 158 16.49 43.94 -1.05
N TYR A 159 16.22 42.82 -1.73
CA TYR A 159 16.10 42.77 -3.18
C TYR A 159 14.89 43.58 -3.70
N TYR A 160 13.73 43.44 -3.07
CA TYR A 160 12.53 44.20 -3.38
C TYR A 160 12.76 45.71 -3.24
N GLU A 161 13.40 46.14 -2.15
CA GLU A 161 13.75 47.54 -1.91
C GLU A 161 14.74 48.07 -2.96
N ALA A 162 15.79 47.31 -3.30
CA ALA A 162 16.73 47.68 -4.34
C ALA A 162 16.04 47.82 -5.71
N TYR A 163 15.13 46.90 -6.04
CA TYR A 163 14.36 46.94 -7.29
C TYR A 163 13.43 48.15 -7.33
N ALA A 164 12.72 48.44 -6.24
CA ALA A 164 11.85 49.60 -6.13
C ALA A 164 12.64 50.90 -6.35
N GLN A 165 13.77 51.06 -5.65
CA GLN A 165 14.66 52.22 -5.81
C GLN A 165 15.17 52.38 -7.25
N TYR A 166 15.53 51.29 -7.91
CA TYR A 166 15.92 51.32 -9.32
C TYR A 166 14.77 51.78 -10.22
N THR A 167 13.57 51.22 -10.05
CA THR A 167 12.40 51.61 -10.88
C THR A 167 11.97 53.05 -10.66
N GLU A 168 12.01 53.55 -9.42
CA GLU A 168 11.73 54.94 -9.09
C GLU A 168 12.75 55.89 -9.70
N LEU A 169 14.05 55.55 -9.60
CA LEU A 169 15.14 56.32 -10.19
C LEU A 169 14.98 56.43 -11.72
N VAL A 170 14.70 55.32 -12.40
CA VAL A 170 14.50 55.30 -13.85
C VAL A 170 13.28 56.14 -14.23
N ARG A 171 12.17 56.02 -13.49
CA ARG A 171 10.94 56.80 -13.73
C ARG A 171 11.17 58.30 -13.52
N ASP A 172 11.88 58.67 -12.46
CA ASP A 172 12.19 60.06 -12.13
C ASP A 172 13.09 60.69 -13.21
N ILE A 173 14.16 60.01 -13.62
CA ILE A 173 15.04 60.45 -14.72
C ILE A 173 14.26 60.55 -16.04
N GLN A 174 13.40 59.58 -16.35
CA GLN A 174 12.56 59.60 -17.55
C GLN A 174 11.57 60.76 -17.55
N SER A 175 11.04 61.14 -16.39
CA SER A 175 10.11 62.27 -16.26
C SER A 175 10.80 63.63 -16.39
N ARG A 176 12.09 63.70 -16.05
CA ARG A 176 12.90 64.92 -16.10
C ARG A 176 13.56 65.17 -17.46
N LEU A 177 13.80 64.11 -18.25
CA LEU A 177 14.48 64.21 -19.55
C LEU A 177 13.51 64.08 -20.74
N PRO A 178 13.58 64.97 -21.76
CA PRO A 178 12.94 64.76 -23.05
C PRO A 178 13.33 63.40 -23.65
N GLY A 179 12.40 62.70 -24.31
CA GLY A 179 12.60 61.32 -24.75
C GLY A 179 13.88 61.04 -25.55
N LYS A 180 14.34 61.98 -26.38
CA LYS A 180 15.63 61.85 -27.12
C LYS A 180 16.86 61.87 -26.19
N GLN A 181 16.83 62.67 -25.13
CA GLN A 181 17.92 62.75 -24.14
C GLN A 181 17.94 61.53 -23.22
N PHE A 182 16.77 61.00 -22.87
CA PHE A 182 16.68 59.72 -22.15
C PHE A 182 17.26 58.56 -22.97
N VAL A 183 16.93 58.47 -24.26
CA VAL A 183 17.50 57.46 -25.17
C VAL A 183 19.02 57.62 -25.30
N GLN A 184 19.53 58.85 -25.36
CA GLN A 184 20.98 59.11 -25.35
C GLN A 184 21.63 58.64 -24.04
N LEU A 185 21.02 58.93 -22.88
CA LEU A 185 21.51 58.51 -21.58
C LEU A 185 21.53 56.97 -21.45
N VAL A 186 20.47 56.28 -21.90
CA VAL A 186 20.45 54.81 -21.98
C VAL A 186 21.57 54.31 -22.90
N SER A 187 21.77 54.91 -24.08
CA SER A 187 22.85 54.51 -24.99
C SER A 187 24.26 54.71 -24.41
N GLN A 188 24.46 55.71 -23.55
CA GLN A 188 25.73 55.95 -22.84
C GLN A 188 25.98 54.91 -21.75
N ILE A 189 24.96 54.56 -20.96
CA ILE A 189 25.01 53.45 -20.00
C ILE A 189 25.47 52.17 -20.72
N MET A 190 24.80 51.82 -21.80
CA MET A 190 25.11 50.66 -22.63
C MET A 190 26.53 50.68 -23.22
N ALA A 191 27.01 51.86 -23.63
CA ALA A 191 28.35 52.00 -24.19
C ALA A 191 29.46 51.83 -23.16
N SER A 192 29.23 52.29 -21.93
CA SER A 192 30.21 52.22 -20.85
C SER A 192 30.40 50.81 -20.30
N LEU A 193 29.34 49.98 -20.35
CA LEU A 193 29.35 48.64 -19.79
C LEU A 193 29.95 47.57 -20.73
N VAL A 194 29.90 47.77 -22.05
CA VAL A 194 30.53 46.88 -23.04
C VAL A 194 32.07 46.92 -22.99
N MET A 195 32.66 48.02 -22.52
CA MET A 195 34.12 48.20 -22.49
C MET A 195 34.81 47.72 -21.19
N GLY A 196 34.10 47.12 -20.24
CA GLY A 196 34.70 46.74 -18.97
C GLY A 196 33.87 45.79 -18.12
N PHE A 197 33.82 44.52 -18.50
CA PHE A 197 33.23 43.47 -17.67
C PHE A 197 34.33 42.68 -16.93
N GLY A 198 35.02 43.38 -16.03
CA GLY A 198 36.09 42.84 -15.18
C GLY A 198 36.05 43.44 -13.78
N GLY A 199 35.03 43.09 -12.99
CA GLY A 199 35.00 43.31 -11.54
C GLY A 199 34.69 44.74 -11.05
N SER A 200 34.30 44.80 -9.78
CA SER A 200 33.93 45.98 -8.98
C SER A 200 34.97 47.11 -8.92
N LEU A 201 36.17 46.89 -9.45
CA LEU A 201 37.27 47.87 -9.52
C LEU A 201 37.19 48.83 -10.73
N LEU A 202 36.48 48.46 -11.82
CA LEU A 202 36.39 49.30 -13.03
C LEU A 202 35.31 50.40 -12.97
N ILE A 203 34.28 50.25 -12.13
CA ILE A 203 33.21 51.26 -11.96
C ILE A 203 33.79 52.60 -11.49
N LYS A 204 34.87 52.58 -10.69
CA LYS A 204 35.56 53.79 -10.21
C LYS A 204 36.36 54.53 -11.29
N GLY A 205 36.79 53.84 -12.35
CA GLY A 205 37.55 54.43 -13.46
C GLY A 205 36.68 55.08 -14.54
N LEU A 206 35.50 54.51 -14.80
CA LEU A 206 34.54 55.00 -15.80
C LEU A 206 33.62 56.12 -15.28
N ALA A 207 33.52 56.29 -13.95
CA ALA A 207 32.71 57.32 -13.30
C ALA A 207 33.06 58.77 -13.69
N LYS A 208 34.24 59.02 -14.26
CA LYS A 208 34.67 60.37 -14.71
C LYS A 208 34.16 60.77 -16.11
N LEU A 209 33.61 59.82 -16.88
CA LEU A 209 33.20 60.03 -18.28
C LEU A 209 31.69 59.90 -18.51
N LEU A 210 30.93 59.54 -17.47
CA LEU A 210 29.49 59.32 -17.53
C LEU A 210 28.71 60.52 -17.00
N ASP A 211 27.53 60.75 -17.59
CA ASP A 211 26.54 61.66 -17.03
C ASP A 211 26.18 61.24 -15.57
N PRO A 212 26.00 62.18 -14.63
CA PRO A 212 25.67 61.86 -13.24
C PRO A 212 24.43 60.97 -13.07
N ASP A 213 23.42 61.11 -13.92
CA ASP A 213 22.20 60.29 -13.87
C ASP A 213 22.44 58.90 -14.49
N ALA A 214 23.35 58.77 -15.47
CA ALA A 214 23.81 57.47 -15.98
C ALA A 214 24.55 56.66 -14.91
N LEU A 215 25.44 57.30 -14.14
CA LEU A 215 26.17 56.65 -13.05
C LEU A 215 25.23 56.16 -11.93
N LYS A 216 24.19 56.93 -11.61
CA LYS A 216 23.17 56.51 -10.62
C LYS A 216 22.42 55.26 -11.10
N ILE A 217 22.02 55.21 -12.37
CA ILE A 217 21.33 54.05 -12.94
C ILE A 217 22.22 52.81 -12.91
N VAL A 218 23.49 52.92 -13.32
CA VAL A 218 24.45 51.78 -13.29
C VAL A 218 24.63 51.26 -11.86
N ASN A 219 24.83 52.15 -10.88
CA ASN A 219 24.98 51.74 -9.48
C ASN A 219 23.71 51.08 -8.92
N ALA A 220 22.52 51.59 -9.28
CA ALA A 220 21.25 51.00 -8.88
C ALA A 220 21.03 49.60 -9.50
N GLN A 221 21.36 49.43 -10.79
CA GLN A 221 21.30 48.13 -11.47
C GLN A 221 22.24 47.11 -10.83
N GLU A 222 23.47 47.52 -10.53
CA GLU A 222 24.45 46.67 -9.84
C GLU A 222 23.97 46.26 -8.44
N ASN A 223 23.37 47.19 -7.69
CA ASN A 223 22.79 46.90 -6.38
C ASN A 223 21.65 45.87 -6.47
N VAL A 224 20.75 45.99 -7.46
CA VAL A 224 19.70 44.99 -7.71
C VAL A 224 20.31 43.61 -7.98
N ARG A 225 21.34 43.53 -8.83
CA ARG A 225 22.02 42.25 -9.14
C ARG A 225 22.68 41.63 -7.90
N GLN A 226 23.39 42.44 -7.10
CA GLN A 226 24.01 41.95 -5.87
C GLN A 226 22.99 41.46 -4.83
N MET A 227 21.85 42.15 -4.69
CA MET A 227 20.79 41.68 -3.79
C MET A 227 20.09 40.43 -4.32
N TRP A 228 19.94 40.29 -5.64
CA TRP A 228 19.44 39.08 -6.28
C TRP A 228 20.36 37.87 -6.00
N GLU A 229 21.68 38.03 -6.20
CA GLU A 229 22.66 36.98 -5.94
C GLU A 229 22.59 36.52 -4.47
N LYS A 230 22.58 37.46 -3.52
CA LYS A 230 22.43 37.15 -2.09
C LYS A 230 21.13 36.43 -1.75
N TYR A 231 20.03 36.82 -2.38
CA TYR A 231 18.74 36.14 -2.24
C TYR A 231 18.81 34.72 -2.78
N ASN A 232 19.28 34.53 -4.01
CA ASN A 232 19.28 33.24 -4.70
C ASN A 232 20.27 32.24 -4.06
N GLU A 233 21.43 32.70 -3.59
CA GLU A 233 22.38 31.87 -2.85
C GLU A 233 21.79 31.40 -1.52
N GLN A 234 21.18 32.31 -0.74
CA GLN A 234 20.56 31.96 0.53
C GLN A 234 19.35 31.05 0.34
N LEU A 235 18.53 31.28 -0.69
CA LEU A 235 17.38 30.46 -1.03
C LEU A 235 17.77 28.98 -1.19
N LYS A 236 18.89 28.68 -1.86
CA LYS A 236 19.36 27.29 -2.03
C LYS A 236 19.71 26.63 -0.70
N VAL A 237 20.35 27.37 0.20
CA VAL A 237 20.73 26.86 1.52
C VAL A 237 19.50 26.63 2.40
N ASP A 238 18.62 27.63 2.49
CA ASP A 238 17.44 27.58 3.34
C ASP A 238 16.41 26.55 2.83
N LEU A 239 16.34 26.28 1.51
CA LEU A 239 15.48 25.24 0.95
C LEU A 239 15.84 23.83 1.43
N GLU A 240 17.14 23.50 1.54
CA GLU A 240 17.57 22.20 2.08
C GLU A 240 17.23 22.06 3.57
N GLN A 241 17.35 23.16 4.32
CA GLN A 241 16.92 23.20 5.72
C GLN A 241 15.40 23.04 5.85
N LEU A 242 14.63 23.76 5.02
CA LEU A 242 13.18 23.65 4.95
C LEU A 242 12.74 22.24 4.57
N LYS A 243 13.45 21.58 3.64
CA LYS A 243 13.22 20.19 3.24
C LYS A 243 13.39 19.23 4.42
N THR A 244 14.48 19.40 5.17
CA THR A 244 14.76 18.60 6.37
C THR A 244 13.70 18.83 7.44
N HIS A 245 13.32 20.08 7.68
CA HIS A 245 12.28 20.44 8.64
C HIS A 245 10.91 19.87 8.23
N TYR A 246 10.55 19.96 6.95
CA TYR A 246 9.32 19.37 6.43
C TYR A 246 9.28 17.86 6.62
N LYS A 247 10.39 17.15 6.31
CA LYS A 247 10.51 15.70 6.57
C LYS A 247 10.35 15.38 8.05
N TYR A 248 10.97 16.15 8.95
CA TYR A 248 10.77 16.02 10.39
C TYR A 248 9.30 16.17 10.81
N VAL A 249 8.60 17.18 10.30
CA VAL A 249 7.19 17.41 10.61
C VAL A 249 6.35 16.23 10.12
N GLN A 250 6.53 15.79 8.88
CA GLN A 250 5.80 14.66 8.32
C GLN A 250 6.07 13.37 9.10
N LEU A 251 7.34 13.09 9.43
CA LEU A 251 7.72 11.93 10.24
C LEU A 251 7.10 11.98 11.64
N SER A 252 7.03 13.16 12.25
CA SER A 252 6.39 13.35 13.55
C SER A 252 4.88 13.13 13.49
N LEU A 253 4.21 13.57 12.42
CA LEU A 253 2.78 13.40 12.23
C LEU A 253 2.41 11.94 11.98
N TYR A 254 2.97 11.33 10.92
CA TYR A 254 2.64 9.95 10.54
C TYR A 254 3.28 8.93 11.48
N GLY A 255 4.59 9.06 11.73
CA GLY A 255 5.31 8.18 12.65
C GLY A 255 4.77 8.27 14.08
N GLY A 256 4.50 9.48 14.58
CA GLY A 256 3.88 9.66 15.89
C GLY A 256 2.49 9.03 16.01
N ALA A 257 1.70 9.04 14.92
CA ALA A 257 0.40 8.37 14.89
C ALA A 257 0.56 6.85 15.05
N PHE A 258 1.43 6.22 14.24
CA PHE A 258 1.67 4.78 14.34
C PHE A 258 2.28 4.37 15.68
N LEU A 259 3.22 5.15 16.24
CA LEU A 259 3.76 4.89 17.57
C LEU A 259 2.69 4.92 18.65
N THR A 260 1.83 5.94 18.62
CA THR A 260 0.74 6.11 19.59
C THR A 260 -0.27 4.97 19.51
N VAL A 261 -0.63 4.54 18.30
CA VAL A 261 -1.54 3.41 18.11
C VAL A 261 -0.85 2.09 18.47
N ASN A 262 0.40 1.88 18.08
CA ASN A 262 1.15 0.65 18.40
C ASN A 262 1.29 0.45 19.90
N LYS A 263 1.50 1.52 20.68
CA LYS A 263 1.51 1.46 22.15
C LYS A 263 0.19 0.94 22.72
N GLN A 264 -0.95 1.38 22.16
CA GLN A 264 -2.27 0.90 22.58
C GLN A 264 -2.52 -0.55 22.12
N LEU A 265 -2.12 -0.90 20.90
CA LEU A 265 -2.20 -2.26 20.36
C LEU A 265 -1.40 -3.25 21.22
N LYS A 266 -0.19 -2.88 21.63
CA LYS A 266 0.68 -3.74 22.46
C LYS A 266 0.07 -4.07 23.82
N MET A 267 -0.78 -3.21 24.38
CA MET A 267 -1.54 -3.52 25.61
C MET A 267 -2.53 -4.68 25.42
N SER A 268 -2.93 -4.97 24.19
CA SER A 268 -3.80 -6.08 23.81
C SER A 268 -3.02 -7.24 23.16
N GLY A 269 -1.70 -7.26 23.28
CA GLY A 269 -0.87 -8.36 22.75
C GLY A 269 -0.68 -8.36 21.24
N ILE A 270 -0.98 -7.25 20.56
CA ILE A 270 -0.89 -7.11 19.10
C ILE A 270 -0.01 -5.93 18.69
N GLU A 271 0.55 -5.99 17.49
CA GLU A 271 1.38 -4.93 16.93
C GLU A 271 1.23 -4.84 15.40
N PHE A 272 1.72 -3.76 14.80
CA PHE A 272 1.78 -3.65 13.35
C PHE A 272 2.79 -4.65 12.75
N GLN A 273 2.32 -5.43 11.79
CA GLN A 273 3.16 -6.32 10.99
C GLN A 273 3.70 -5.63 9.75
N LYS A 274 2.81 -4.99 8.99
CA LYS A 274 3.12 -4.32 7.71
C LYS A 274 2.22 -3.11 7.51
N LEU A 275 2.76 -2.11 6.84
CA LEU A 275 2.04 -0.94 6.36
C LEU A 275 2.09 -0.89 4.83
N TYR A 276 1.04 -0.32 4.24
CA TYR A 276 0.96 0.03 2.83
C TYR A 276 0.41 1.46 2.77
N LEU A 277 1.27 2.46 2.96
CA LEU A 277 0.83 3.84 3.19
C LEU A 277 0.30 4.51 1.93
N GLN A 278 0.65 4.01 0.74
CA GLN A 278 0.02 4.45 -0.51
C GLN A 278 -1.48 4.14 -0.56
N ASP A 279 -1.88 2.99 -0.01
CA ASP A 279 -3.26 2.51 -0.02
C ASP A 279 -3.99 2.79 1.30
N ASN A 280 -3.31 3.38 2.30
CA ASN A 280 -3.80 3.57 3.67
C ASN A 280 -4.26 2.26 4.34
N VAL A 281 -3.56 1.15 4.09
CA VAL A 281 -3.87 -0.18 4.65
C VAL A 281 -2.75 -0.66 5.56
N TYR A 282 -3.10 -1.42 6.60
CA TYR A 282 -2.12 -2.09 7.45
C TYR A 282 -2.54 -3.52 7.82
N LYS A 283 -1.54 -4.31 8.24
CA LYS A 283 -1.71 -5.65 8.79
C LYS A 283 -1.20 -5.69 10.22
N LEU A 284 -1.91 -6.43 11.07
CA LEU A 284 -1.57 -6.64 12.46
C LEU A 284 -1.09 -8.07 12.69
N GLN A 285 -0.25 -8.25 13.71
CA GLN A 285 0.19 -9.55 14.20
C GLN A 285 0.17 -9.58 15.74
N LEU A 286 0.26 -10.77 16.32
CA LEU A 286 0.53 -10.94 17.75
C LEU A 286 1.98 -10.50 18.03
N ILE A 287 2.23 -9.90 19.20
CA ILE A 287 3.61 -9.71 19.67
C ILE A 287 4.27 -11.06 19.92
N LYS A 288 5.61 -11.13 19.89
CA LYS A 288 6.35 -12.40 19.95
C LYS A 288 6.01 -13.26 21.17
N GLU A 289 5.88 -12.64 22.35
CA GLU A 289 5.56 -13.35 23.58
C GLU A 289 4.16 -13.99 23.50
N GLU A 290 3.16 -13.21 23.08
CA GLU A 290 1.77 -13.65 22.90
C GLU A 290 1.64 -14.68 21.79
N GLN A 291 2.39 -14.52 20.69
CA GLN A 291 2.45 -15.48 19.62
C GLN A 291 2.91 -16.85 20.13
N GLY A 292 3.94 -16.90 20.99
CA GLY A 292 4.42 -18.13 21.59
C GLY A 292 3.38 -18.81 22.50
N GLN A 293 2.66 -18.02 23.29
CA GLN A 293 1.59 -18.52 24.15
C GLN A 293 0.41 -19.05 23.33
N VAL A 294 -0.03 -18.30 22.32
CA VAL A 294 -1.13 -18.70 21.43
C VAL A 294 -0.78 -19.95 20.63
N ILE A 295 0.46 -20.07 20.13
CA ILE A 295 0.93 -21.28 19.44
C ILE A 295 0.91 -22.49 20.37
N THR A 296 1.36 -22.33 21.62
CA THR A 296 1.35 -23.39 22.63
C THR A 296 -0.09 -23.82 22.93
N TRP A 297 -0.95 -22.87 23.30
CA TRP A 297 -2.37 -23.11 23.57
C TRP A 297 -3.09 -23.78 22.39
N ALA A 298 -2.86 -23.30 21.17
CA ALA A 298 -3.47 -23.87 19.98
C ALA A 298 -2.99 -25.31 19.75
N THR A 299 -1.69 -25.59 19.93
CA THR A 299 -1.11 -26.93 19.77
C THR A 299 -1.65 -27.91 20.80
N GLU A 300 -1.79 -27.50 22.06
CA GLU A 300 -2.38 -28.30 23.13
C GLU A 300 -3.86 -28.59 22.87
N THR A 301 -4.62 -27.55 22.47
CA THR A 301 -6.05 -27.68 22.14
C THR A 301 -6.27 -28.60 20.94
N ILE A 302 -5.46 -28.45 19.89
CA ILE A 302 -5.46 -29.33 18.72
C ILE A 302 -5.20 -30.77 19.15
N SER A 303 -4.16 -31.00 19.95
CA SER A 303 -3.76 -32.33 20.43
C SER A 303 -4.85 -32.97 21.29
N HIS A 304 -5.51 -32.18 22.15
CA HIS A 304 -6.63 -32.64 22.96
C HIS A 304 -7.83 -33.07 22.10
N ILE A 305 -8.25 -32.25 21.13
CA ILE A 305 -9.35 -32.62 20.22
C ILE A 305 -9.00 -33.87 19.41
N GLN A 306 -7.76 -33.98 18.90
CA GLN A 306 -7.31 -35.16 18.19
C GLN A 306 -7.36 -36.43 19.06
N SER A 307 -7.00 -36.31 20.34
CA SER A 307 -7.10 -37.40 21.32
C SER A 307 -8.56 -37.85 21.52
N LEU A 308 -9.48 -36.90 21.69
CA LEU A 308 -10.92 -37.18 21.81
C LEU A 308 -11.47 -37.90 20.57
N LEU A 309 -11.08 -37.45 19.36
CA LEU A 309 -11.45 -38.10 18.10
C LEU A 309 -10.92 -39.55 18.03
N LYS A 310 -9.66 -39.77 18.40
CA LYS A 310 -9.05 -41.12 18.43
C LYS A 310 -9.72 -42.05 19.43
N LYS A 311 -10.14 -41.53 20.59
CA LYS A 311 -10.86 -42.29 21.63
C LYS A 311 -12.35 -42.46 21.33
N SER A 312 -12.85 -41.93 20.20
CA SER A 312 -14.27 -41.94 19.84
C SER A 312 -15.17 -41.21 20.85
N GLU A 313 -14.65 -40.21 21.58
CA GLU A 313 -15.41 -39.35 22.49
C GLU A 313 -16.09 -38.20 21.71
N ILE A 314 -16.95 -38.55 20.74
CA ILE A 314 -17.38 -37.65 19.66
C ILE A 314 -18.13 -36.41 20.16
N ASN A 315 -19.06 -36.56 21.12
CA ASN A 315 -19.83 -35.41 21.62
C ASN A 315 -18.91 -34.37 22.30
N GLN A 316 -17.87 -34.83 23.02
CA GLN A 316 -16.90 -33.95 23.66
C GLN A 316 -15.98 -33.31 22.60
N ALA A 317 -15.56 -34.06 21.58
CA ALA A 317 -14.79 -33.52 20.46
C ALA A 317 -15.55 -32.40 19.72
N ILE A 318 -16.86 -32.56 19.48
CA ILE A 318 -17.70 -31.50 18.89
C ILE A 318 -17.73 -30.26 19.78
N LYS A 319 -17.96 -30.43 21.09
CA LYS A 319 -18.03 -29.31 22.03
C LYS A 319 -16.73 -28.50 22.02
N VAL A 320 -15.59 -29.16 22.20
CA VAL A 320 -14.28 -28.49 22.28
C VAL A 320 -13.87 -27.89 20.93
N SER A 321 -14.08 -28.59 19.81
CA SER A 321 -13.75 -28.06 18.48
C SER A 321 -14.61 -26.85 18.08
N ASN A 322 -15.90 -26.83 18.47
CA ASN A 322 -16.75 -25.66 18.27
C ASN A 322 -16.28 -24.47 19.10
N GLN A 323 -15.95 -24.67 20.38
CA GLN A 323 -15.39 -23.62 21.25
C GLN A 323 -14.08 -23.08 20.68
N PHE A 324 -13.18 -23.96 20.24
CA PHE A 324 -11.92 -23.57 19.61
C PHE A 324 -12.15 -22.76 18.33
N TYR A 325 -13.05 -23.22 17.44
CA TYR A 325 -13.40 -22.49 16.22
C TYR A 325 -14.01 -21.11 16.51
N GLN A 326 -14.93 -21.02 17.47
CA GLN A 326 -15.55 -19.75 17.86
C GLN A 326 -14.51 -18.79 18.42
N HIS A 327 -13.69 -19.24 19.36
CA HIS A 327 -12.64 -18.42 19.96
C HIS A 327 -11.68 -17.88 18.88
N VAL A 328 -11.17 -18.74 17.99
CA VAL A 328 -10.29 -18.29 16.90
C VAL A 328 -10.98 -17.28 15.98
N SER A 329 -12.29 -17.44 15.74
CA SER A 329 -13.07 -16.52 14.88
C SER A 329 -13.32 -15.15 15.50
N GLU A 330 -13.30 -15.05 16.82
CA GLU A 330 -13.49 -13.78 17.55
C GLU A 330 -12.22 -12.91 17.55
N TYR A 331 -11.06 -13.50 17.27
CA TYR A 331 -9.76 -12.82 17.29
C TYR A 331 -9.06 -12.89 15.91
N PRO A 332 -9.35 -11.97 14.96
CA PRO A 332 -8.84 -12.00 13.59
C PRO A 332 -7.32 -12.10 13.45
N VAL A 333 -6.57 -11.50 14.38
CA VAL A 333 -5.10 -11.54 14.39
C VAL A 333 -4.58 -12.97 14.68
N MET A 334 -5.32 -13.74 15.48
CA MET A 334 -4.99 -15.15 15.75
C MET A 334 -5.27 -16.05 14.55
N GLU A 335 -6.35 -15.77 13.80
CA GLU A 335 -6.80 -16.64 12.71
C GLU A 335 -5.71 -16.99 11.71
N ARG A 336 -4.89 -16.00 11.32
CA ARG A 336 -3.82 -16.14 10.32
C ARG A 336 -2.48 -16.59 10.89
N THR A 337 -2.36 -16.73 12.21
CA THR A 337 -1.11 -17.15 12.86
C THR A 337 -0.75 -18.56 12.40
N ILE A 338 0.47 -18.76 11.89
CA ILE A 338 0.94 -20.06 11.41
C ILE A 338 1.48 -20.86 12.61
N ILE A 339 1.02 -22.10 12.76
CA ILE A 339 1.53 -23.03 13.77
C ILE A 339 2.61 -23.93 13.15
N LYS A 340 2.19 -25.02 12.48
CA LYS A 340 3.06 -26.06 11.94
C LYS A 340 2.69 -26.34 10.49
N SER A 341 3.68 -26.75 9.69
CA SER A 341 3.49 -27.17 8.29
C SER A 341 2.82 -26.10 7.40
N GLY A 342 3.04 -24.81 7.71
CA GLY A 342 2.47 -23.70 6.94
C GLY A 342 0.96 -23.49 7.13
N LYS A 343 0.34 -24.16 8.12
CA LYS A 343 -1.11 -24.09 8.37
C LYS A 343 -1.43 -23.10 9.49
N SER A 344 -2.45 -22.30 9.24
CA SER A 344 -2.96 -21.31 10.18
C SER A 344 -3.80 -21.94 11.31
N ILE A 345 -3.94 -21.23 12.43
CA ILE A 345 -4.83 -21.66 13.53
C ILE A 345 -6.27 -21.84 13.04
N LYS A 346 -6.77 -20.91 12.22
CA LYS A 346 -8.13 -20.97 11.66
C LYS A 346 -8.35 -22.22 10.81
N TYR A 347 -7.35 -22.59 9.99
CA TYR A 347 -7.41 -23.82 9.22
C TYR A 347 -7.57 -25.05 10.10
N TYR A 348 -6.75 -25.19 11.15
CA TYR A 348 -6.85 -26.30 12.09
C TYR A 348 -8.19 -26.32 12.84
N ALA A 349 -8.67 -25.16 13.27
CA ALA A 349 -9.95 -25.06 13.95
C ALA A 349 -11.10 -25.53 13.05
N ASN A 350 -11.10 -25.13 11.77
CA ASN A 350 -12.08 -25.61 10.79
C ASN A 350 -11.95 -27.13 10.54
N LEU A 351 -10.73 -27.61 10.30
CA LEU A 351 -10.46 -29.04 10.03
C LEU A 351 -10.98 -29.92 11.18
N LEU A 352 -10.68 -29.56 12.42
CA LEU A 352 -11.08 -30.35 13.60
C LEU A 352 -12.57 -30.28 13.87
N LYS A 353 -13.20 -29.10 13.69
CA LYS A 353 -14.65 -28.95 13.76
C LYS A 353 -15.33 -29.83 12.71
N PHE A 354 -14.86 -29.79 11.47
CA PHE A 354 -15.35 -30.65 10.40
C PHE A 354 -15.17 -32.13 10.74
N ALA A 355 -13.98 -32.54 11.18
CA ALA A 355 -13.68 -33.91 11.55
C ALA A 355 -14.61 -34.45 12.64
N ALA A 356 -14.85 -33.67 13.70
CA ALA A 356 -15.75 -34.05 14.80
C ALA A 356 -17.20 -34.21 14.33
N LEU A 357 -17.71 -33.26 13.54
CA LEU A 357 -19.07 -33.33 13.00
C LEU A 357 -19.21 -34.45 11.96
N MET A 358 -18.17 -34.71 11.15
CA MET A 358 -18.13 -35.83 10.21
C MET A 358 -18.21 -37.18 10.95
N CYS A 359 -17.42 -37.36 12.02
CA CYS A 359 -17.51 -38.54 12.88
C CYS A 359 -18.92 -38.70 13.47
N LYS A 360 -19.55 -37.60 13.91
CA LYS A 360 -20.93 -37.65 14.41
C LYS A 360 -21.92 -38.11 13.35
N SER A 361 -21.76 -37.58 12.14
CA SER A 361 -22.57 -37.99 11.00
C SER A 361 -22.40 -39.49 10.73
N LEU A 362 -21.19 -40.01 10.79
CA LEU A 362 -20.92 -41.44 10.61
C LEU A 362 -21.47 -42.32 11.75
N GLU A 363 -21.55 -41.83 13.00
CA GLU A 363 -22.29 -42.54 14.06
C GLU A 363 -23.78 -42.64 13.74
N LEU A 364 -24.37 -41.55 13.23
CA LEU A 364 -25.79 -41.50 12.84
C LEU A 364 -26.06 -42.41 11.65
N TYR A 365 -25.09 -42.53 10.73
CA TYR A 365 -25.16 -43.44 9.59
C TYR A 365 -25.41 -44.89 10.00
N GLY A 366 -24.83 -45.34 11.12
CA GLY A 366 -25.05 -46.68 11.65
C GLY A 366 -26.42 -46.88 12.31
N LYS A 367 -27.18 -45.82 12.58
CA LYS A 367 -28.45 -45.86 13.32
C LYS A 367 -29.66 -45.57 12.42
N GLU A 368 -29.64 -44.46 11.70
CA GLU A 368 -30.78 -43.98 10.92
C GLU A 368 -30.32 -43.15 9.71
N LYS A 369 -30.68 -43.62 8.50
CA LYS A 369 -30.18 -43.05 7.24
C LYS A 369 -30.69 -41.63 6.99
N ASP A 370 -31.94 -41.34 7.30
CA ASP A 370 -32.53 -40.02 7.03
C ASP A 370 -31.92 -38.94 7.94
N THR A 371 -31.65 -39.30 9.19
CA THR A 371 -30.94 -38.46 10.17
C THR A 371 -29.49 -38.22 9.75
N PHE A 372 -28.79 -39.23 9.23
CA PHE A 372 -27.46 -39.06 8.62
C PHE A 372 -27.49 -38.06 7.47
N ILE A 373 -28.37 -38.25 6.50
CA ILE A 373 -28.48 -37.39 5.32
C ILE A 373 -28.78 -35.95 5.73
N THR A 374 -29.73 -35.74 6.65
CA THR A 374 -30.13 -34.40 7.10
C THR A 374 -29.01 -33.69 7.86
N PHE A 375 -28.31 -34.42 8.75
CA PHE A 375 -27.17 -33.88 9.48
C PHE A 375 -25.99 -33.54 8.56
N THR A 376 -25.65 -34.43 7.62
CA THR A 376 -24.57 -34.18 6.64
C THR A 376 -24.86 -32.96 5.77
N ALA A 377 -26.11 -32.82 5.31
CA ALA A 377 -26.55 -31.68 4.53
C ALA A 377 -26.32 -30.35 5.26
N GLU A 378 -26.64 -30.30 6.56
CA GLU A 378 -26.43 -29.11 7.38
C GLU A 378 -24.93 -28.84 7.63
N LEU A 379 -24.13 -29.89 7.85
CA LEU A 379 -22.68 -29.79 7.97
C LEU A 379 -22.03 -29.12 6.75
N PHE A 380 -22.45 -29.47 5.52
CA PHE A 380 -21.88 -28.85 4.31
C PHE A 380 -22.29 -27.38 4.13
N LYS A 381 -23.47 -26.98 4.62
CA LYS A 381 -23.88 -25.56 4.62
C LYS A 381 -23.06 -24.72 5.60
N GLN A 382 -22.63 -25.32 6.71
CA GLN A 382 -21.91 -24.62 7.78
C GLN A 382 -20.39 -24.63 7.61
N LEU A 383 -19.88 -25.10 6.47
CA LEU A 383 -18.47 -25.37 6.22
C LEU A 383 -17.84 -24.20 5.45
N PRO A 384 -17.09 -23.32 6.11
CA PRO A 384 -16.62 -22.08 5.49
C PRO A 384 -15.33 -22.27 4.68
N MET A 385 -14.61 -23.38 4.87
CA MET A 385 -13.23 -23.54 4.39
C MET A 385 -12.96 -24.89 3.73
N VAL A 386 -11.88 -24.95 2.94
CA VAL A 386 -11.43 -26.17 2.27
C VAL A 386 -10.90 -27.16 3.31
N VAL A 387 -11.29 -28.44 3.18
CA VAL A 387 -10.72 -29.54 3.96
C VAL A 387 -10.10 -30.55 3.01
N HIS A 388 -8.81 -30.85 3.22
CA HIS A 388 -8.08 -31.78 2.35
C HIS A 388 -8.13 -33.22 2.86
N ASP A 389 -8.24 -34.18 1.93
CA ASP A 389 -8.23 -35.61 2.25
C ASP A 389 -7.00 -36.06 3.04
N HIS A 390 -5.82 -35.53 2.69
CA HIS A 390 -4.58 -35.92 3.37
C HIS A 390 -4.63 -35.55 4.85
N ASP A 391 -5.24 -34.43 5.22
CA ASP A 391 -5.33 -34.00 6.62
C ASP A 391 -6.20 -34.93 7.46
N LEU A 392 -7.34 -35.34 6.93
CA LEU A 392 -8.21 -36.32 7.59
C LEU A 392 -7.51 -37.68 7.74
N ARG A 393 -6.71 -38.10 6.75
CA ARG A 393 -5.90 -39.32 6.87
C ARG A 393 -4.86 -39.23 7.97
N HIS A 394 -4.19 -38.09 8.13
CA HIS A 394 -3.23 -37.90 9.22
C HIS A 394 -3.91 -37.96 10.61
N LEU A 395 -5.20 -37.63 10.68
CA LEU A 395 -6.01 -37.81 11.88
C LEU A 395 -6.47 -39.26 12.12
N GLY A 396 -6.22 -40.17 11.16
CA GLY A 396 -6.72 -41.55 11.20
C GLY A 396 -8.21 -41.68 10.88
N LEU A 397 -8.78 -40.70 10.18
CA LEU A 397 -10.21 -40.61 9.88
C LEU A 397 -10.51 -40.90 8.39
N MET A 398 -11.79 -41.14 8.10
CA MET A 398 -12.31 -41.21 6.74
C MET A 398 -12.02 -39.92 5.97
N THR A 399 -11.64 -40.02 4.70
CA THR A 399 -11.38 -38.85 3.86
C THR A 399 -12.66 -38.09 3.52
N LYS A 400 -12.53 -36.80 3.15
CA LYS A 400 -13.66 -35.99 2.68
C LYS A 400 -14.26 -36.62 1.41
N THR A 401 -13.41 -37.11 0.51
CA THR A 401 -13.87 -37.83 -0.69
C THR A 401 -14.72 -39.05 -0.33
N GLU A 402 -14.27 -39.93 0.56
CA GLU A 402 -15.05 -41.10 1.00
C GLU A 402 -16.35 -40.71 1.70
N PHE A 403 -16.30 -39.69 2.56
CA PHE A 403 -17.46 -39.17 3.25
C PHE A 403 -18.52 -38.64 2.27
N ILE A 404 -18.10 -37.86 1.26
CA ILE A 404 -18.97 -37.42 0.16
C ILE A 404 -19.56 -38.62 -0.57
N MET A 405 -18.77 -39.65 -0.90
CA MET A 405 -19.29 -40.84 -1.58
C MET A 405 -20.38 -41.57 -0.78
N ASN A 406 -20.21 -41.68 0.54
CA ASN A 406 -21.25 -42.23 1.42
C ASN A 406 -22.51 -41.37 1.39
N PHE A 407 -22.37 -40.04 1.48
CA PHE A 407 -23.49 -39.12 1.39
C PHE A 407 -24.20 -39.22 0.03
N LEU A 408 -23.46 -39.28 -1.08
CA LEU A 408 -24.01 -39.45 -2.42
C LEU A 408 -24.83 -40.73 -2.53
N HIS A 409 -24.26 -41.87 -2.13
CA HIS A 409 -24.92 -43.16 -2.23
C HIS A 409 -26.34 -43.16 -1.62
N HIS A 410 -26.50 -42.54 -0.45
CA HIS A 410 -27.80 -42.45 0.24
C HIS A 410 -28.65 -41.27 -0.23
N GLY A 411 -28.02 -40.14 -0.60
CA GLY A 411 -28.68 -38.92 -1.07
C GLY A 411 -29.17 -38.98 -2.53
N LEU A 412 -28.83 -40.03 -3.30
CA LEU A 412 -29.23 -40.17 -4.70
C LEU A 412 -30.75 -40.17 -4.94
N LYS A 413 -31.56 -40.45 -3.92
CA LYS A 413 -33.03 -40.37 -4.00
C LYS A 413 -33.57 -38.94 -3.82
N GLU A 414 -32.78 -38.02 -3.27
CA GLU A 414 -33.18 -36.67 -2.87
C GLU A 414 -32.35 -35.58 -3.56
N ASN A 415 -32.76 -35.19 -4.78
CA ASN A 415 -31.99 -34.30 -5.65
C ASN A 415 -31.56 -32.96 -5.04
N GLN A 416 -32.30 -32.42 -4.06
CA GLN A 416 -31.95 -31.13 -3.42
C GLN A 416 -30.68 -31.24 -2.57
N LYS A 417 -30.44 -32.40 -1.95
CA LYS A 417 -29.32 -32.59 -1.02
C LYS A 417 -27.99 -32.81 -1.74
N LEU A 418 -28.00 -33.27 -3.00
CA LEU A 418 -26.81 -33.41 -3.84
C LEU A 418 -26.21 -32.07 -4.30
N ASN A 419 -27.05 -31.04 -4.45
CA ASN A 419 -26.56 -29.70 -4.85
C ASN A 419 -25.67 -29.06 -3.78
N LEU A 420 -25.85 -29.40 -2.51
CA LEU A 420 -25.10 -28.80 -1.40
C LEU A 420 -23.59 -29.01 -1.51
N ILE A 421 -23.14 -30.17 -2.02
CA ILE A 421 -21.71 -30.41 -2.28
C ILE A 421 -21.20 -29.46 -3.36
N LEU A 422 -22.00 -29.24 -4.40
CA LEU A 422 -21.63 -28.40 -5.54
C LEU A 422 -21.68 -26.90 -5.16
N ASP A 423 -22.63 -26.51 -4.32
CA ASP A 423 -22.73 -25.17 -3.76
C ASP A 423 -21.53 -24.86 -2.85
N TYR A 424 -21.13 -25.83 -2.01
CA TYR A 424 -19.92 -25.74 -1.20
C TYR A 424 -18.66 -25.56 -2.08
N GLU A 425 -18.45 -26.40 -3.09
CA GLU A 425 -17.29 -26.27 -3.98
C GLU A 425 -17.31 -24.95 -4.77
N MET A 426 -18.49 -24.47 -5.18
CA MET A 426 -18.64 -23.15 -5.79
C MET A 426 -18.22 -22.03 -4.83
N SER A 427 -18.62 -22.12 -3.55
CA SER A 427 -18.22 -21.15 -2.53
C SER A 427 -16.70 -21.14 -2.31
N MET A 428 -16.05 -22.31 -2.39
CA MET A 428 -14.60 -22.41 -2.23
C MET A 428 -13.85 -21.79 -3.42
N ILE A 429 -14.36 -21.97 -4.65
CA ILE A 429 -13.81 -21.32 -5.84
C ILE A 429 -13.94 -19.79 -5.72
N LYS A 430 -15.11 -19.30 -5.30
CA LYS A 430 -15.31 -17.85 -5.11
C LYS A 430 -14.32 -17.25 -4.10
N ARG A 431 -14.12 -17.89 -2.94
CA ARG A 431 -13.13 -17.44 -1.95
C ARG A 431 -11.70 -17.42 -2.50
N LYS A 432 -11.35 -18.37 -3.36
CA LYS A 432 -10.06 -18.40 -4.04
C LYS A 432 -9.90 -17.19 -4.97
N ASP A 433 -10.91 -16.89 -5.78
CA ASP A 433 -10.90 -15.76 -6.72
C ASP A 433 -10.84 -14.40 -5.99
N GLU A 434 -11.43 -14.32 -4.79
CA GLU A 434 -11.41 -13.13 -3.92
C GLU A 434 -10.14 -13.02 -3.05
N HIS A 435 -9.16 -13.92 -3.21
CA HIS A 435 -7.94 -13.98 -2.39
C HIS A 435 -8.20 -14.12 -0.87
N ASP A 436 -9.31 -14.73 -0.49
CA ASP A 436 -9.78 -14.89 0.89
C ASP A 436 -9.36 -16.23 1.52
N LEU A 437 -8.29 -16.86 0.99
CA LEU A 437 -7.79 -18.13 1.54
C LEU A 437 -6.86 -17.89 2.73
N TYR A 438 -6.99 -18.76 3.75
CA TYR A 438 -6.07 -18.80 4.88
C TYR A 438 -4.86 -19.70 4.57
N PRO A 439 -3.70 -19.44 5.19
CA PRO A 439 -2.54 -20.34 5.08
C PRO A 439 -2.93 -21.78 5.43
N GLY A 440 -2.68 -22.69 4.49
CA GLY A 440 -3.06 -24.10 4.58
C GLY A 440 -4.24 -24.53 3.69
N GLU A 441 -5.02 -23.60 3.14
CA GLU A 441 -6.13 -23.90 2.20
C GLU A 441 -5.69 -24.00 0.73
N GLU A 442 -4.48 -23.52 0.40
CA GLU A 442 -4.01 -23.38 -0.98
C GLU A 442 -3.94 -24.73 -1.70
N LEU A 443 -4.65 -24.81 -2.82
CA LEU A 443 -4.63 -25.96 -3.73
C LEU A 443 -3.63 -25.71 -4.85
N LYS A 444 -2.57 -26.54 -4.93
CA LYS A 444 -1.67 -26.56 -6.09
C LYS A 444 -2.31 -27.22 -7.32
N GLU A 445 -3.23 -28.16 -7.10
CA GLU A 445 -3.99 -28.90 -8.13
C GLU A 445 -5.39 -29.27 -7.61
N PHE A 446 -6.31 -29.65 -8.50
CA PHE A 446 -7.63 -30.16 -8.11
C PHE A 446 -7.49 -31.40 -7.22
N SER A 447 -8.20 -31.40 -6.08
CA SER A 447 -8.28 -32.53 -5.17
C SER A 447 -9.21 -33.64 -5.68
N SER A 448 -9.05 -34.88 -5.20
CA SER A 448 -9.98 -35.97 -5.48
C SER A 448 -11.45 -35.62 -5.19
N SER A 449 -11.70 -34.83 -4.14
CA SER A 449 -13.05 -34.37 -3.78
C SER A 449 -13.63 -33.40 -4.82
N GLN A 450 -12.79 -32.55 -5.43
CA GLN A 450 -13.19 -31.64 -6.50
C GLN A 450 -13.44 -32.39 -7.80
N TYR A 451 -12.58 -33.34 -8.17
CA TYR A 451 -12.84 -34.22 -9.32
C TYR A 451 -14.13 -35.02 -9.15
N LEU A 452 -14.43 -35.49 -7.94
CA LEU A 452 -15.71 -36.13 -7.62
C LEU A 452 -16.89 -35.16 -7.82
N ALA A 453 -16.76 -33.89 -7.38
CA ALA A 453 -17.77 -32.86 -7.60
C ALA A 453 -18.00 -32.55 -9.09
N ILE A 454 -16.94 -32.50 -9.91
CA ILE A 454 -17.04 -32.34 -11.38
C ILE A 454 -17.84 -33.50 -11.98
N LEU A 455 -17.53 -34.74 -11.61
CA LEU A 455 -18.24 -35.92 -12.07
C LEU A 455 -19.71 -35.93 -11.61
N LEU A 456 -19.99 -35.48 -10.38
CA LEU A 456 -21.34 -35.30 -9.86
C LEU A 456 -22.12 -34.25 -10.65
N ALA A 457 -21.53 -33.09 -10.94
CA ALA A 457 -22.17 -32.02 -11.71
C ALA A 457 -22.55 -32.51 -13.13
N ARG A 458 -21.65 -33.26 -13.78
CA ARG A 458 -21.92 -33.89 -15.08
C ARG A 458 -22.99 -34.97 -15.00
N PHE A 459 -23.02 -35.77 -13.94
CA PHE A 459 -24.11 -36.72 -13.68
C PHE A 459 -25.46 -36.01 -13.51
N MET A 460 -25.51 -34.93 -12.73
CA MET A 460 -26.72 -34.14 -12.50
C MET A 460 -27.27 -33.54 -13.81
N LYS A 461 -26.40 -33.02 -14.68
CA LYS A 461 -26.82 -32.59 -16.03
C LYS A 461 -27.32 -33.76 -16.88
N SER A 462 -26.52 -34.81 -17.03
CA SER A 462 -26.77 -35.89 -18.01
C SER A 462 -27.91 -36.82 -17.63
N LYS A 463 -28.12 -37.09 -16.33
CA LYS A 463 -29.12 -38.05 -15.83
C LYS A 463 -30.32 -37.39 -15.16
N ARG A 464 -30.20 -36.13 -14.72
CA ARG A 464 -31.28 -35.42 -14.02
C ARG A 464 -31.72 -34.13 -14.71
N GLN A 465 -31.08 -33.75 -15.83
CA GLN A 465 -31.35 -32.50 -16.56
C GLN A 465 -31.27 -31.23 -15.69
N LYS A 466 -30.52 -31.28 -14.58
CA LYS A 466 -30.31 -30.13 -13.68
C LYS A 466 -28.94 -29.53 -13.93
N VAL A 467 -28.92 -28.23 -14.27
CA VAL A 467 -27.70 -27.45 -14.45
C VAL A 467 -27.52 -26.56 -13.22
N ASN A 468 -26.42 -26.74 -12.50
CA ASN A 468 -26.01 -25.86 -11.39
C ASN A 468 -24.86 -24.96 -11.82
N SER A 469 -24.58 -23.92 -11.01
CA SER A 469 -23.52 -22.95 -11.27
C SER A 469 -22.15 -23.61 -11.37
N PHE A 470 -21.87 -24.59 -10.51
CA PHE A 470 -20.62 -25.35 -10.55
C PHE A 470 -20.40 -26.08 -11.88
N TYR A 471 -21.44 -26.70 -12.45
CA TYR A 471 -21.36 -27.33 -13.76
C TYR A 471 -20.94 -26.34 -14.86
N ARG A 472 -21.50 -25.11 -14.85
CA ARG A 472 -21.22 -24.12 -15.89
C ARG A 472 -19.75 -23.74 -15.95
N ILE A 473 -19.09 -23.65 -14.79
CA ILE A 473 -17.68 -23.31 -14.69
C ILE A 473 -16.78 -24.54 -14.89
N SER A 474 -17.24 -25.72 -14.48
CA SER A 474 -16.42 -26.94 -14.49
C SER A 474 -16.61 -27.84 -15.73
N GLN A 475 -17.47 -27.45 -16.68
CA GLN A 475 -17.86 -28.33 -17.78
C GLN A 475 -16.68 -28.73 -18.68
N ASN A 476 -15.71 -27.83 -18.84
CA ASN A 476 -14.53 -28.00 -19.67
C ASN A 476 -13.34 -28.62 -18.93
N GLU A 477 -13.44 -28.82 -17.61
CA GLU A 477 -12.34 -29.36 -16.80
C GLU A 477 -12.16 -30.86 -17.06
N GLU A 478 -10.97 -31.27 -17.49
CA GLU A 478 -10.67 -32.68 -17.68
C GLU A 478 -10.47 -33.39 -16.34
N VAL A 479 -11.05 -34.59 -16.21
CA VAL A 479 -10.83 -35.44 -15.04
C VAL A 479 -9.83 -36.50 -15.45
N PRO A 480 -8.59 -36.50 -14.91
CA PRO A 480 -7.58 -37.46 -15.34
C PRO A 480 -8.07 -38.90 -15.21
N PHE A 481 -7.88 -39.71 -16.26
CA PHE A 481 -8.36 -41.09 -16.31
C PHE A 481 -7.96 -41.93 -15.08
N ALA A 482 -6.73 -41.76 -14.59
CA ALA A 482 -6.23 -42.42 -13.38
C ALA A 482 -7.05 -42.05 -12.13
N VAL A 483 -7.40 -40.77 -11.98
CA VAL A 483 -8.25 -40.27 -10.89
C VAL A 483 -9.65 -40.86 -11.02
N MET A 484 -10.21 -40.89 -12.23
CA MET A 484 -11.53 -41.46 -12.46
C MET A 484 -11.61 -42.95 -12.12
N ILE A 485 -10.59 -43.73 -12.46
CA ILE A 485 -10.47 -45.14 -12.04
C ILE A 485 -10.42 -45.24 -10.51
N SER A 486 -9.61 -44.40 -9.87
CA SER A 486 -9.47 -44.37 -8.42
C SER A 486 -10.81 -44.08 -7.73
N LEU A 487 -11.51 -43.01 -8.16
CA LEU A 487 -12.82 -42.64 -7.64
C LEU A 487 -13.87 -43.74 -7.87
N LYS A 488 -13.90 -44.37 -9.04
CA LYS A 488 -14.81 -45.51 -9.31
C LYS A 488 -14.53 -46.69 -8.36
N ARG A 489 -13.25 -47.05 -8.17
CA ARG A 489 -12.87 -48.15 -7.27
C ARG A 489 -13.25 -47.82 -5.83
N LEU A 490 -13.05 -46.58 -5.41
CA LEU A 490 -13.40 -46.10 -4.08
C LEU A 490 -14.92 -46.15 -3.85
N TYR A 491 -15.71 -45.64 -4.81
CA TYR A 491 -17.18 -45.67 -4.75
C TYR A 491 -17.75 -47.10 -4.76
N LYS A 492 -17.08 -48.05 -5.43
CA LYS A 492 -17.50 -49.47 -5.37
C LYS A 492 -17.43 -50.02 -3.93
N LYS A 493 -16.47 -49.57 -3.12
CA LYS A 493 -16.26 -50.05 -1.75
C LYS A 493 -17.32 -49.53 -0.78
N THR A 494 -17.99 -48.41 -1.07
CA THR A 494 -19.08 -47.85 -0.26
C THR A 494 -20.44 -48.56 -0.48
N GLN A 495 -20.42 -49.78 -1.07
CA GLN A 495 -21.53 -50.72 -1.30
C GLN A 495 -22.52 -50.43 -2.48
N GLY A 496 -22.26 -49.47 -3.39
CA GLY A 496 -23.27 -49.05 -4.37
C GLY A 496 -23.14 -49.60 -5.81
N TRP A 497 -24.08 -50.47 -6.24
CA TRP A 497 -24.42 -50.71 -7.67
C TRP A 497 -25.52 -49.72 -8.17
N ASP A 498 -25.40 -48.45 -7.79
CA ASP A 498 -26.43 -47.43 -8.02
C ASP A 498 -26.27 -46.67 -9.37
N SER A 499 -27.16 -45.71 -9.61
CA SER A 499 -27.17 -44.91 -10.84
C SER A 499 -25.90 -44.07 -11.05
N PHE A 500 -25.26 -43.61 -9.97
CA PHE A 500 -24.03 -42.83 -10.04
C PHE A 500 -22.83 -43.75 -10.29
N TYR A 501 -22.78 -44.91 -9.65
CA TYR A 501 -21.77 -45.92 -9.97
C TYR A 501 -21.82 -46.38 -11.43
N LYS A 502 -23.02 -46.63 -11.97
CA LYS A 502 -23.21 -46.96 -13.40
C LYS A 502 -22.72 -45.83 -14.31
N TYR A 503 -22.92 -44.58 -13.90
CA TYR A 503 -22.38 -43.42 -14.62
C TYR A 503 -20.85 -43.39 -14.59
N LEU A 504 -20.23 -43.54 -13.41
CA LEU A 504 -18.76 -43.63 -13.28
C LEU A 504 -18.18 -44.79 -14.11
N LEU A 505 -18.87 -45.93 -14.13
CA LEU A 505 -18.50 -47.08 -14.95
C LEU A 505 -18.52 -46.71 -16.45
N ALA A 506 -19.60 -46.10 -16.93
CA ALA A 506 -19.73 -45.67 -18.32
C ALA A 506 -18.64 -44.67 -18.72
N CYS A 507 -18.35 -43.67 -17.88
CA CYS A 507 -17.27 -42.71 -18.13
C CYS A 507 -15.92 -43.41 -18.32
N THR A 508 -15.55 -44.31 -17.39
CA THR A 508 -14.27 -45.03 -17.49
C THR A 508 -14.20 -46.00 -18.67
N THR A 509 -15.33 -46.60 -19.09
CA THR A 509 -15.36 -47.53 -20.22
C THR A 509 -15.24 -46.78 -21.54
N ASN A 510 -15.97 -45.67 -21.71
CA ASN A 510 -15.94 -44.85 -22.92
C ASN A 510 -14.56 -44.23 -23.14
N GLU A 511 -13.92 -43.74 -22.09
CA GLU A 511 -12.59 -43.14 -22.18
C GLU A 511 -11.50 -44.19 -22.44
N ARG A 512 -11.64 -45.39 -21.85
CA ARG A 512 -10.77 -46.53 -22.18
C ARG A 512 -10.89 -46.90 -23.66
N LEU A 513 -12.10 -46.99 -24.18
CA LEU A 513 -12.34 -47.27 -25.60
C LEU A 513 -11.73 -46.17 -26.48
N SER A 514 -11.98 -44.89 -26.19
CA SER A 514 -11.39 -43.76 -26.90
C SER A 514 -9.86 -43.81 -26.94
N ASN A 515 -9.22 -44.06 -25.79
CA ASN A 515 -7.77 -44.17 -25.69
C ASN A 515 -7.21 -45.40 -26.42
N THR A 516 -7.94 -46.52 -26.42
CA THR A 516 -7.58 -47.71 -27.22
C THR A 516 -7.72 -47.42 -28.71
N PHE A 517 -8.81 -46.78 -29.16
CA PHE A 517 -8.98 -46.40 -30.56
C PHE A 517 -7.93 -45.40 -31.02
N ASN A 518 -7.57 -44.41 -30.21
CA ASN A 518 -6.50 -43.46 -30.53
C ASN A 518 -5.12 -44.12 -30.59
N LYS A 519 -4.82 -45.07 -29.68
CA LYS A 519 -3.60 -45.88 -29.77
C LYS A 519 -3.57 -46.76 -31.01
N VAL A 520 -4.68 -47.39 -31.38
CA VAL A 520 -4.78 -48.22 -32.59
C VAL A 520 -4.67 -47.37 -33.87
N LYS A 521 -5.25 -46.17 -33.89
CA LYS A 521 -5.04 -45.19 -34.98
C LYS A 521 -3.59 -44.75 -35.10
N GLY A 522 -2.92 -44.51 -33.97
CA GLY A 522 -1.50 -44.14 -33.96
C GLY A 522 -0.56 -45.26 -34.41
N VAL A 523 -0.94 -46.53 -34.20
CA VAL A 523 -0.18 -47.71 -34.69
C VAL A 523 -0.47 -47.98 -36.18
N LEU A 524 -1.66 -47.66 -36.67
CA LEU A 524 -2.02 -47.77 -38.10
C LEU A 524 -1.51 -46.59 -38.96
N GLN A 525 -0.91 -45.58 -38.34
CA GLN A 525 -0.28 -44.43 -39.00
C GLN A 525 1.26 -44.49 -39.02
N VAL A 526 1.86 -45.64 -38.66
CA VAL A 526 3.30 -45.91 -38.81
C VAL A 526 3.57 -46.70 -40.07
#